data_AF-A0A0D2LIW6-F1
#
_entry.id   AF-A0A0D2LIW6-F1
#
_cell.length_a   1.000
_cell.length_b   1.000
_cell.length_c   1.000
_cell.angle_alpha   90.00
_cell.angle_beta   90.00
_cell.angle_gamma   90.00
#
_symmetry.space_group_name_H-M   'P 1'
#
loop_
_entity.id
_entity.type
_entity.pdbx_description
1 polymer ?
#
loop_
_entity_poly.entity_id
_entity_poly.type
_entity_poly.pdbx_seq_one_letter_code
_entity_poly.pdbx_strand_id
1 'polypeptide(L)'
;MAAPPPGFAIIAHRGDSDAAPENTFAAFDLALSRGFPAFETDAQLSADGAAVLLHCEELGRTCDGAGDVAGTSLDALKQLDAGSWFSPQFAGA
;
A
#
# COMPACT_ATOMS: atom_id res chain seq x y z
N MET A 1 -8.11 -17.31 10.94
CA MET A 1 -6.86 -17.34 11.75
C MET A 1 -7.17 -17.72 13.18
N ALA A 2 -6.21 -18.29 13.90
CA ALA A 2 -6.31 -18.44 15.35
C ALA A 2 -6.19 -17.07 16.03
N ALA A 3 -6.91 -16.86 17.13
CA ALA A 3 -6.80 -15.63 17.91
C ALA A 3 -5.40 -15.53 18.56
N PRO A 4 -4.77 -14.35 18.59
CA PRO A 4 -3.51 -14.16 19.30
C PRO A 4 -3.70 -14.30 20.81
N PRO A 5 -2.62 -14.60 21.56
CA PRO A 5 -2.66 -14.60 23.02
C PRO A 5 -3.05 -13.22 23.58
N PRO A 6 -3.60 -13.15 24.81
CA PRO A 6 -3.96 -11.88 25.43
C PRO A 6 -2.78 -10.89 25.44
N GLY A 7 -3.05 -9.64 25.05
CA GLY A 7 -2.02 -8.58 24.96
C GLY A 7 -1.28 -8.51 23.63
N PHE A 8 -1.57 -9.41 22.68
CA PHE A 8 -1.00 -9.37 21.33
C PHE A 8 -2.07 -9.06 20.28
N ALA A 9 -1.69 -8.31 19.25
CA ALA A 9 -2.51 -8.04 18.08
C ALA A 9 -1.85 -8.61 16.82
N ILE A 10 -2.66 -9.13 15.91
CA ILE A 10 -2.22 -9.51 14.57
C ILE A 10 -2.65 -8.39 13.64
N ILE A 11 -1.68 -7.76 12.98
CA ILE A 11 -1.90 -6.61 12.10
C ILE A 11 -1.33 -6.99 10.73
N ALA A 12 -2.14 -6.88 9.68
CA ALA A 12 -1.71 -7.15 8.31
C ALA A 12 -0.80 -6.03 7.81
N HIS A 13 0.49 -6.31 7.66
CA HIS A 13 1.52 -5.32 7.31
C HIS A 13 1.32 -4.81 5.88
N ARG A 14 1.03 -3.51 5.74
CA ARG A 14 0.67 -2.85 4.46
C ARG A 14 -0.54 -3.48 3.75
N GLY A 15 -1.47 -4.02 4.53
CA GLY A 15 -2.52 -4.94 4.05
C GLY A 15 -2.03 -6.38 3.99
N ASP A 16 -2.62 -7.22 3.14
CA ASP A 16 -2.11 -8.57 2.89
C ASP A 16 -1.02 -8.54 1.81
N SER A 17 0.11 -7.89 2.13
CA SER A 17 1.17 -7.56 1.16
C SER A 17 1.90 -8.77 0.57
N ASP A 18 1.69 -9.96 1.13
CA ASP A 18 2.21 -11.23 0.60
C ASP A 18 1.38 -11.73 -0.58
N ALA A 19 0.11 -11.33 -0.66
CA ALA A 19 -0.86 -11.84 -1.64
C ALA A 19 -1.46 -10.74 -2.56
N ALA A 20 -1.20 -9.48 -2.27
CA ALA A 20 -1.65 -8.32 -3.04
C ALA A 20 -0.62 -7.16 -2.94
N PRO A 21 -0.60 -6.21 -3.89
CA PRO A 21 0.35 -5.10 -3.87
C PRO A 21 0.19 -4.24 -2.60
N GLU A 22 1.29 -4.06 -1.87
CA GLU A 22 1.33 -3.34 -0.59
C GLU A 22 0.71 -1.93 -0.67
N ASN A 23 0.07 -1.48 0.41
CA ASN A 23 -0.53 -0.14 0.54
C ASN A 23 -1.62 0.22 -0.49
N THR A 24 -2.23 -0.78 -1.16
CA THR A 24 -3.38 -0.59 -2.07
C THR A 24 -4.69 -1.03 -1.44
N PHE A 25 -5.82 -0.58 -1.99
CA PHE A 25 -7.14 -1.09 -1.60
C PHE A 25 -7.24 -2.61 -1.78
N ALA A 26 -6.63 -3.17 -2.82
CA ALA A 26 -6.62 -4.62 -3.05
C ALA A 26 -5.99 -5.39 -1.87
N ALA A 27 -4.89 -4.90 -1.30
CA ALA A 27 -4.25 -5.52 -0.15
C ALA A 27 -5.07 -5.34 1.15
N PHE A 28 -5.71 -4.19 1.33
CA PHE A 28 -6.56 -3.95 2.49
C PHE A 28 -7.84 -4.80 2.45
N ASP A 29 -8.52 -4.85 1.30
CA ASP A 29 -9.72 -5.65 1.10
C ASP A 29 -9.42 -7.14 1.28
N LEU A 30 -8.27 -7.61 0.80
CA LEU A 30 -7.84 -9.00 1.00
C LEU A 30 -7.60 -9.31 2.49
N ALA A 31 -6.91 -8.43 3.21
CA ALA A 31 -6.70 -8.58 4.66
C ALA A 31 -8.04 -8.64 5.42
N LEU A 32 -8.98 -7.74 5.10
CA LEU A 32 -10.30 -7.75 5.70
C LEU A 32 -11.06 -9.05 5.40
N SER A 33 -11.03 -9.52 4.15
CA SER A 33 -11.70 -10.76 3.73
C SER A 33 -11.15 -12.01 4.43
N ARG A 34 -9.87 -12.00 4.82
CA ARG A 34 -9.19 -13.08 5.55
C ARG A 34 -9.37 -12.99 7.07
N GLY A 35 -10.08 -11.98 7.55
CA GLY A 35 -10.44 -11.80 8.96
C GLY A 35 -9.30 -11.24 9.80
N PHE A 36 -8.38 -10.47 9.21
CA PHE A 36 -7.45 -9.68 10.00
C PHE A 36 -8.22 -8.56 10.74
N PRO A 37 -7.98 -8.37 12.04
CA PRO A 37 -8.70 -7.37 12.83
C PRO A 37 -8.21 -5.94 12.55
N ALA A 38 -7.02 -5.79 11.98
CA ALA A 38 -6.41 -4.53 11.60
C ALA A 38 -5.38 -4.77 10.47
N PHE A 39 -5.09 -3.71 9.73
CA PHE A 39 -3.95 -3.62 8.83
C PHE A 39 -3.12 -2.38 9.18
N GLU A 40 -1.84 -2.44 8.86
CA GLU A 40 -0.88 -1.35 8.97
C GLU A 40 -0.70 -0.71 7.59
N THR A 41 -0.23 0.53 7.56
CA THR A 41 0.04 1.28 6.32
C THR A 41 1.15 2.31 6.55
N ASP A 42 1.89 2.60 5.48
CA ASP A 42 2.91 3.64 5.45
C ASP A 42 2.35 4.89 4.77
N ALA A 43 2.43 6.04 5.44
CA ALA A 43 1.94 7.31 4.91
C ALA A 43 3.09 8.29 4.64
N GLN A 44 2.99 9.02 3.53
CA GLN A 44 3.90 10.09 3.13
C GLN A 44 3.11 11.31 2.64
N LEU A 45 3.80 12.41 2.34
CA LEU A 45 3.22 13.61 1.77
C LEU A 45 3.70 13.83 0.33
N SER A 46 2.76 14.14 -0.56
CA SER A 46 3.06 14.65 -1.90
C SER A 46 3.63 16.07 -1.87
N ALA A 47 4.10 16.56 -3.01
CA ALA A 47 4.63 17.93 -3.16
C ALA A 47 3.63 19.03 -2.78
N ASP A 48 2.34 18.77 -2.94
CA ASP A 48 1.23 19.65 -2.58
C ASP A 48 0.63 19.35 -1.19
N GLY A 49 1.31 18.50 -0.40
CA GLY A 49 0.99 18.25 1.01
C GLY A 49 -0.18 17.29 1.24
N ALA A 50 -0.58 16.52 0.23
CA ALA A 50 -1.60 15.50 0.38
C ALA A 50 -1.01 14.20 0.93
N ALA A 51 -1.73 13.53 1.83
CA ALA A 51 -1.33 12.23 2.34
C ALA A 51 -1.51 11.16 1.26
N VAL A 52 -0.48 10.34 1.06
CA VAL A 52 -0.47 9.20 0.14
C VAL A 52 0.08 7.97 0.85
N LEU A 53 -0.34 6.78 0.41
CA LEU A 53 0.11 5.51 0.99
C LEU A 53 1.19 4.91 0.10
N LEU A 54 2.44 4.99 0.54
CA LEU A 54 3.60 4.43 -0.15
C LEU A 54 4.75 4.28 0.85
N HIS A 55 5.42 3.13 0.85
CA HIS A 55 6.49 2.88 1.80
C HIS A 55 7.80 3.60 1.44
N CYS A 56 8.19 3.56 0.16
CA CYS A 56 9.47 4.12 -0.29
C CYS A 56 9.35 5.61 -0.55
N GLU A 57 10.39 6.38 -0.26
CA GLU A 57 10.47 7.79 -0.65
C GLU A 57 10.59 7.93 -2.17
N GLU A 58 11.31 7.00 -2.81
CA GLU A 58 11.50 6.93 -4.26
C GLU A 58 10.47 6.03 -4.95
N LEU A 59 10.01 6.48 -6.11
CA LEU A 59 9.18 5.72 -7.05
C LEU A 59 10.01 4.64 -7.78
N GLY A 60 9.35 3.61 -8.31
CA GLY A 60 9.96 2.57 -9.13
C GLY A 60 10.03 1.16 -8.52
N ARG A 61 9.87 1.01 -7.19
CA ARG A 61 9.79 -0.33 -6.56
C ARG A 61 8.38 -0.92 -6.58
N THR A 62 7.40 -0.13 -6.16
CA THR A 62 5.99 -0.58 -5.92
C THR A 62 4.96 0.29 -6.63
N CYS A 63 5.45 1.21 -7.44
CA CYS A 63 4.69 2.14 -8.23
C CYS A 63 5.59 2.47 -9.42
N ASP A 64 5.04 2.54 -10.62
CA ASP A 64 5.83 2.94 -11.78
C ASP A 64 6.25 4.42 -11.70
N GLY A 65 7.08 4.84 -12.65
CA GLY A 65 7.72 6.17 -12.62
C GLY A 65 9.07 6.20 -11.90
N ALA A 66 9.59 7.41 -11.70
CA ALA A 66 10.89 7.69 -11.12
C ALA A 66 10.86 9.06 -10.42
N GLY A 67 11.78 9.29 -9.49
CA GLY A 67 11.80 10.47 -8.63
C GLY A 67 11.24 10.14 -7.24
N ASP A 68 10.94 11.17 -6.45
CA ASP A 68 10.47 11.04 -5.08
C ASP A 68 9.00 11.46 -4.91
N VAL A 69 8.34 10.89 -3.90
CA VAL A 69 6.96 11.23 -3.54
C VAL A 69 6.84 12.70 -3.15
N ALA A 70 7.79 13.20 -2.36
CA ALA A 70 7.80 14.57 -1.86
C ALA A 70 8.00 15.62 -2.97
N GLY A 71 8.57 15.25 -4.12
CA GLY A 71 8.73 16.09 -5.29
C GLY A 71 7.60 15.98 -6.33
N THR A 72 6.62 15.09 -6.12
CA THR A 72 5.55 14.81 -7.09
C THR A 72 4.18 15.26 -6.59
N SER A 73 3.38 15.93 -7.43
CA SER A 73 2.02 16.36 -7.05
C SER A 73 1.07 15.18 -6.89
N LEU A 74 0.02 15.33 -6.08
CA LEU A 74 -0.98 14.28 -5.91
C LEU A 74 -1.61 13.85 -7.25
N ASP A 75 -1.91 14.80 -8.12
CA ASP A 75 -2.52 14.50 -9.42
C ASP A 75 -1.61 13.66 -10.32
N ALA A 76 -0.30 13.89 -10.28
CA ALA A 76 0.68 13.08 -11.00
C ALA A 76 0.84 11.70 -10.36
N LEU A 77 0.91 11.61 -9.03
CA LEU A 77 0.98 10.33 -8.30
C LEU A 77 -0.22 9.44 -8.59
N LYS A 78 -1.41 10.00 -8.73
CA LYS A 78 -2.64 9.25 -9.08
C LYS A 78 -2.67 8.66 -10.49
N GLN A 79 -1.76 9.08 -11.38
CA GLN A 79 -1.65 8.49 -12.72
C GLN A 79 -0.75 7.26 -12.76
N LEU A 80 -0.03 6.97 -11.68
CA LEU A 80 0.92 5.86 -11.60
C LEU A 80 0.20 4.54 -11.28
N ASP A 81 0.78 3.43 -11.72
CA ASP A 81 0.33 2.08 -11.45
C ASP A 81 1.07 1.48 -10.24
N ALA A 82 0.35 1.32 -9.12
CA ALA A 82 0.87 0.76 -7.88
C ALA A 82 0.68 -0.76 -7.73
N GLY A 83 0.21 -1.46 -8.77
CA GLY A 83 -0.18 -2.88 -8.66
C GLY A 83 0.44 -3.81 -9.70
N SER A 84 0.72 -3.35 -10.92
CA SER A 84 1.28 -4.18 -12.00
C SER A 84 2.63 -4.81 -11.67
N TRP A 85 3.42 -4.20 -10.79
CA TRP A 85 4.70 -4.75 -10.32
C TRP A 85 4.53 -6.06 -9.53
N PHE A 86 3.40 -6.23 -8.84
CA PHE A 86 3.11 -7.43 -8.06
C PHE A 86 2.59 -8.55 -8.97
N SER A 87 1.60 -8.23 -9.81
CA SER A 87 1.06 -9.14 -10.82
C SER A 87 0.19 -8.35 -11.82
N PRO A 88 0.14 -8.74 -13.11
CA PRO A 88 -0.70 -8.07 -14.11
C PRO A 88 -2.20 -8.00 -13.76
N GLN A 89 -2.68 -8.87 -12.88
CA GLN A 89 -4.09 -8.86 -12.43
C GLN A 89 -4.44 -7.64 -11.56
N PHE A 90 -3.44 -6.96 -11.00
CA PHE A 90 -3.61 -5.77 -10.15
C PHE A 90 -3.27 -4.48 -10.88
N ALA A 91 -3.26 -4.47 -12.22
CA ALA A 91 -3.00 -3.26 -12.98
C ALA A 91 -4.00 -2.14 -12.60
N GLY A 92 -3.46 -0.98 -12.24
CA GLY A 92 -4.24 0.19 -11.80
C GLY A 92 -4.87 0.06 -10.40
N ALA A 93 -4.32 -0.79 -9.54
CA ALA A 93 -4.73 -0.92 -8.13
C ALA A 93 -4.51 0.34 -7.30
#